data_AF-A0A5S3XH06-F1
#
_entry.id   AF-A0A5S3XH06-F1
#
_cell.length_a   1.000
_cell.length_b   1.000
_cell.length_c   1.000
_cell.angle_alpha   90.00
_cell.angle_beta   90.00
_cell.angle_gamma   90.00
#
_symmetry.space_group_name_H-M   'P 1'
#
loop_
_entity.id
_entity.type
_entity.pdbx_description
1 polymer ?
#
loop_
_entity_poly.entity_id
_entity_poly.type
_entity_poly.pdbx_seq_one_letter_code
_entity_poly.pdbx_strand_id
1 'polypeptide(L)'
;MTIQTPSQSSTLDDWLCYLESVHPANIEMGLERVQQVAQAIDLLNTPSKIILIAGTNGKGTTARCMESILLAQGYNVGTYASPHLVRYNERVRVNGKELPDQVHVDAFHQLEQGRGDTALTYFEYGTLGSLAIFKRFAVDYILLEVGLGGRYDATNIVTPYASVITTIDLDHKEYLGDTRELVGYDKAGIFRKDTPAIVGDLNIPHTVTDYGVEVEADLILSKRDFLYIPTDSGFRWIYHDLDYEFTKPSIPAQNVTTALTTLATLNLLPSEAVIKHCLSELKVEGRFQQLSEQPKVFTDVAHNPESARYLAQKLTDFKAQGFKVHALIAMLADKDKVSVINEVVDLVDVWTCASLEGPRAELGTNLQSLVPNTRPVLVFDSVKEALVHTLPALDDKTVLIIFGSFFTVAQAIAYFE
;
A
#
# COMPACT_ATOMS: atom_id res chain seq x y z
N MET A 1 -30.55 6.64 14.32
CA MET A 1 -30.26 5.99 15.62
C MET A 1 -29.15 6.79 16.24
N THR A 2 -29.25 7.20 17.51
CA THR A 2 -28.12 7.78 18.23
C THR A 2 -27.08 6.68 18.39
N ILE A 3 -25.94 6.82 17.71
CA ILE A 3 -24.88 5.82 17.77
C ILE A 3 -24.18 6.02 19.10
N GLN A 4 -24.27 5.00 19.95
CA GLN A 4 -23.73 5.05 21.30
C GLN A 4 -22.21 4.93 21.21
N THR A 5 -21.47 5.85 21.85
CA THR A 5 -20.02 5.78 21.94
C THR A 5 -19.58 4.47 22.60
N PRO A 6 -18.73 3.67 21.96
CA PRO A 6 -18.20 2.44 22.53
C PRO A 6 -17.31 2.69 23.76
N SER A 7 -17.17 1.66 24.60
CA SER A 7 -16.36 1.70 25.81
C SER A 7 -15.04 0.95 25.63
N GLN A 8 -14.14 1.02 26.61
CA GLN A 8 -12.89 0.25 26.60
C GLN A 8 -13.11 -1.28 26.63
N SER A 9 -14.27 -1.75 27.08
CA SER A 9 -14.65 -3.18 27.07
C SER A 9 -15.44 -3.59 25.82
N SER A 10 -15.72 -2.65 24.92
CA SER A 10 -16.35 -2.96 23.62
C SER A 10 -15.35 -3.66 22.70
N THR A 11 -15.86 -4.44 21.76
CA THR A 11 -15.03 -5.13 20.76
C THR A 11 -14.39 -4.13 19.79
N LEU A 12 -13.34 -4.55 19.08
CA LEU A 12 -12.77 -3.73 18.01
C LEU A 12 -13.81 -3.46 16.93
N ASP A 13 -14.64 -4.44 16.56
CA ASP A 13 -15.69 -4.27 15.55
C ASP A 13 -16.74 -3.21 15.96
N ASP A 14 -17.13 -3.17 17.23
CA ASP A 14 -18.01 -2.11 17.76
C ASP A 14 -17.37 -0.72 17.56
N TRP A 15 -16.06 -0.63 17.83
CA TRP A 15 -15.30 0.60 17.60
C TRP A 15 -15.25 0.95 16.12
N LEU A 16 -14.91 0.01 15.23
CA LEU A 16 -14.83 0.28 13.79
C LEU A 16 -16.17 0.75 13.22
N CYS A 17 -17.27 0.11 13.61
CA CYS A 17 -18.63 0.51 13.25
C CYS A 17 -18.95 1.92 13.75
N TYR A 18 -18.55 2.26 14.98
CA TYR A 18 -18.69 3.61 15.50
C TYR A 18 -17.87 4.62 14.69
N LEU A 19 -16.59 4.34 14.41
CA LEU A 19 -15.69 5.26 13.68
C LEU A 19 -16.18 5.57 12.26
N GLU A 20 -16.80 4.60 11.58
CA GLU A 20 -17.45 4.80 10.27
C GLU A 20 -18.61 5.77 10.32
N SER A 21 -19.16 6.01 11.50
CA SER A 21 -20.36 6.82 11.70
C SER A 21 -20.11 8.20 12.31
N VAL A 22 -18.93 8.42 12.90
CA VAL A 22 -18.58 9.70 13.55
C VAL A 22 -18.58 10.84 12.55
N HIS A 23 -18.16 10.57 11.32
CA HIS A 23 -18.04 11.57 10.27
C HIS A 23 -18.96 11.26 9.09
N PRO A 24 -19.78 12.21 8.60
CA PRO A 24 -20.72 11.97 7.50
C PRO A 24 -20.01 11.74 6.15
N ALA A 25 -18.78 12.22 6.00
CA ALA A 25 -17.95 11.99 4.83
C ALA A 25 -16.86 10.94 5.13
N ASN A 26 -16.67 9.99 4.22
CA ASN A 26 -15.59 9.00 4.30
C ASN A 26 -14.19 9.64 4.15
N ILE A 27 -14.12 10.74 3.38
CA ILE A 27 -12.89 11.52 3.13
C ILE A 27 -13.26 12.99 3.30
N GLU A 28 -12.50 13.68 4.13
CA GLU A 28 -12.51 15.14 4.21
C GLU A 28 -11.07 15.63 4.29
N MET A 29 -10.69 16.48 3.34
CA MET A 29 -9.33 17.00 3.21
C MET A 29 -9.13 18.16 4.20
N GLY A 30 -8.03 18.12 4.94
CA GLY A 30 -7.67 19.16 5.90
C GLY A 30 -6.84 18.58 7.03
N LEU A 31 -6.01 19.41 7.66
CA LEU A 31 -5.12 18.98 8.76
C LEU A 31 -5.54 19.57 10.10
N GLU A 32 -6.38 20.60 10.11
CA GLU A 32 -6.66 21.41 11.29
C GLU A 32 -7.28 20.58 12.42
N ARG A 33 -8.30 19.76 12.09
CA ARG A 33 -9.03 18.92 13.05
C ARG A 33 -8.12 17.86 13.65
N VAL A 34 -7.44 17.11 12.80
CA VAL A 34 -6.55 16.02 13.22
C VAL A 34 -5.34 16.55 13.99
N GLN A 35 -4.78 17.71 13.61
CA GLN A 35 -3.72 18.39 14.37
C GLN A 35 -4.20 18.85 15.75
N GLN A 36 -5.39 19.45 15.83
CA GLN A 36 -5.97 19.90 17.10
C GLN A 36 -6.11 18.74 18.07
N VAL A 37 -6.65 17.60 17.62
CA VAL A 37 -6.77 16.41 18.47
C VAL A 37 -5.39 15.86 18.83
N ALA A 38 -4.48 15.71 17.85
CA ALA A 38 -3.12 15.20 18.12
C ALA A 38 -2.37 16.04 19.17
N GLN A 39 -2.57 17.36 19.19
CA GLN A 39 -2.00 18.26 20.19
C GLN A 39 -2.67 18.10 21.57
N ALA A 40 -4.00 18.00 21.61
CA ALA A 40 -4.77 17.90 22.85
C ALA A 40 -4.37 16.68 23.71
N ILE A 41 -3.93 15.60 23.07
CA ILE A 41 -3.48 14.35 23.72
C ILE A 41 -1.99 14.07 23.56
N ASP A 42 -1.21 15.10 23.19
CA ASP A 42 0.26 15.05 23.11
C ASP A 42 0.78 13.88 22.23
N LEU A 43 0.24 13.66 21.03
CA LEU A 43 0.73 12.58 20.15
C LEU A 43 1.97 12.94 19.34
N LEU A 44 2.18 14.24 19.08
CA LEU A 44 3.23 14.70 18.18
C LEU A 44 4.60 14.82 18.86
N ASN A 45 4.63 14.90 20.19
CA ASN A 45 5.87 14.89 20.96
C ASN A 45 6.35 13.44 21.17
N THR A 46 7.22 12.97 20.27
CA THR A 46 7.80 11.63 20.33
C THR A 46 9.30 11.66 20.00
N PRO A 47 10.15 10.84 20.65
CA PRO A 47 11.53 10.67 20.24
C PRO A 47 11.67 9.80 18.98
N SER A 48 10.60 9.13 18.54
CA SER A 48 10.62 8.26 17.36
C SER A 48 10.94 9.04 16.09
N LYS A 49 11.79 8.47 15.25
CA LYS A 49 12.11 9.02 13.92
C LYS A 49 11.06 8.56 12.91
N ILE A 50 10.26 9.49 12.40
CA ILE A 50 9.13 9.18 11.52
C ILE A 50 9.54 9.30 10.05
N ILE A 51 9.38 8.25 9.26
CA ILE A 51 9.57 8.26 7.81
C ILE A 51 8.19 8.26 7.16
N LEU A 52 7.82 9.36 6.49
CA LEU A 52 6.56 9.46 5.75
C LEU A 52 6.72 8.86 4.36
N ILE A 53 5.78 8.01 3.96
CA ILE A 53 5.85 7.26 2.69
C ILE A 53 4.59 7.53 1.88
N ALA A 54 4.70 8.44 0.91
CA ALA A 54 3.71 8.72 -0.11
C ALA A 54 4.00 7.94 -1.40
N GLY A 55 3.02 7.96 -2.31
CA GLY A 55 3.12 7.29 -3.61
C GLY A 55 1.75 6.84 -4.11
N THR A 56 1.65 6.58 -5.41
CA THR A 56 0.46 5.94 -6.00
C THR A 56 0.49 4.45 -5.64
N ASN A 57 1.55 3.74 -6.05
CA ASN A 57 1.77 2.35 -5.70
C ASN A 57 3.08 2.16 -4.93
N GLY A 58 3.24 1.00 -4.27
CA GLY A 58 4.52 0.60 -3.67
C GLY A 58 4.82 1.11 -2.25
N LYS A 59 3.97 1.97 -1.67
CA LYS A 59 4.10 2.49 -0.30
C LYS A 59 4.29 1.37 0.74
N GLY A 60 3.28 0.51 0.93
CA GLY A 60 3.36 -0.61 1.87
C GLY A 60 4.52 -1.58 1.62
N THR A 61 4.88 -1.89 0.37
CA THR A 61 6.05 -2.74 0.09
C THR A 61 7.39 -2.07 0.43
N THR A 62 7.49 -0.76 0.23
CA THR A 62 8.69 0.02 0.59
C THR A 62 8.81 0.09 2.12
N ALA A 63 7.71 0.34 2.82
CA ALA A 63 7.63 0.30 4.28
C ALA A 63 8.05 -1.08 4.81
N ARG A 64 7.49 -2.18 4.29
CA ARG A 64 7.83 -3.55 4.71
C ARG A 64 9.30 -3.92 4.45
N CYS A 65 9.88 -3.42 3.36
CA CYS A 65 11.31 -3.58 3.08
C CYS A 65 12.16 -2.88 4.14
N MET A 66 11.88 -1.60 4.42
CA MET A 66 12.59 -0.84 5.46
C MET A 66 12.38 -1.45 6.85
N GLU A 67 11.16 -1.88 7.18
CA GLU A 67 10.85 -2.55 8.45
C GLU A 67 11.71 -3.80 8.63
N SER A 68 11.76 -4.68 7.63
CA SER A 68 12.57 -5.91 7.68
C SER A 68 14.05 -5.60 7.94
N ILE A 69 14.60 -4.61 7.25
CA ILE A 69 16.02 -4.23 7.35
C ILE A 69 16.33 -3.54 8.69
N LEU A 70 15.44 -2.68 9.19
CA LEU A 70 15.62 -2.01 10.49
C LEU A 70 15.49 -3.00 11.65
N LEU A 71 14.54 -3.93 11.59
CA LEU A 71 14.38 -4.98 12.61
C LEU A 71 15.59 -5.92 12.65
N ALA A 72 16.16 -6.26 11.49
CA ALA A 72 17.39 -7.07 11.42
C ALA A 72 18.61 -6.39 12.07
N GLN A 73 18.58 -5.06 12.22
CA GLN A 73 19.59 -4.27 12.92
C GLN A 73 19.29 -4.11 14.43
N GLY A 74 18.15 -4.62 14.91
CA GLY A 74 17.75 -4.57 16.31
C GLY A 74 16.99 -3.30 16.73
N TYR A 75 16.56 -2.47 15.78
CA TYR A 75 15.70 -1.32 16.08
C TYR A 75 14.28 -1.77 16.40
N ASN A 76 13.57 -1.02 17.24
CA ASN A 76 12.14 -1.13 17.40
C ASN A 76 11.43 -0.31 16.32
N VAL A 77 10.52 -0.92 15.59
CA VAL A 77 9.88 -0.30 14.42
C VAL A 77 8.37 -0.39 14.54
N GLY A 78 7.69 0.75 14.40
CA GLY A 78 6.26 0.84 14.18
C GLY A 78 5.97 1.03 12.69
N THR A 79 4.99 0.33 12.14
CA THR A 79 4.56 0.51 10.75
C THR A 79 3.07 0.76 10.71
N TYR A 80 2.66 1.86 10.08
CA TYR A 80 1.26 2.13 9.75
C TYR A 80 1.06 1.97 8.25
N ALA A 81 0.04 1.20 7.86
CA ALA A 81 -0.30 0.90 6.48
C ALA A 81 -1.81 1.00 6.24
N SER A 82 -2.20 1.27 4.99
CA SER A 82 -3.61 1.24 4.59
C SER A 82 -3.79 0.96 3.09
N PRO A 83 -4.94 0.39 2.68
CA PRO A 83 -5.96 -0.26 3.51
C PRO A 83 -5.44 -1.60 4.09
N HIS A 84 -6.31 -2.35 4.77
CA HIS A 84 -6.07 -3.75 5.16
C HIS A 84 -6.79 -4.72 4.20
N LEU A 85 -6.38 -5.99 4.21
CA LEU A 85 -7.02 -7.07 3.46
C LEU A 85 -8.18 -7.67 4.23
N VAL A 86 -7.94 -8.23 5.42
CA VAL A 86 -8.92 -9.01 6.18
C VAL A 86 -9.25 -8.36 7.51
N ARG A 87 -8.23 -7.93 8.27
CA ARG A 87 -8.39 -7.42 9.64
C ARG A 87 -7.82 -6.03 9.79
N TYR A 88 -8.48 -5.18 10.56
CA TYR A 88 -8.02 -3.82 10.82
C TYR A 88 -6.61 -3.79 11.42
N ASN A 89 -6.26 -4.78 12.24
CA ASN A 89 -4.98 -4.90 12.94
C ASN A 89 -3.78 -4.90 11.99
N GLU A 90 -3.96 -5.33 10.73
CA GLU A 90 -2.93 -5.27 9.68
C GLU A 90 -2.40 -3.85 9.46
N ARG A 91 -3.22 -2.83 9.74
CA ARG A 91 -2.84 -1.42 9.59
C ARG A 91 -1.76 -0.99 10.57
N VAL A 92 -1.59 -1.64 11.72
CA VAL A 92 -0.63 -1.23 12.75
C VAL A 92 0.22 -2.42 13.16
N ARG A 93 1.51 -2.35 12.84
CA ARG A 93 2.49 -3.36 13.24
C ARG A 93 3.52 -2.74 14.17
N VAL A 94 3.92 -3.48 15.19
CA VAL A 94 5.07 -3.15 16.03
C VAL A 94 6.01 -4.34 16.00
N ASN A 95 7.27 -4.08 15.69
CA ASN A 95 8.31 -5.09 15.56
C ASN A 95 7.92 -6.24 14.63
N GLY A 96 7.31 -5.88 13.49
CA GLY A 96 6.89 -6.83 12.46
C GLY A 96 5.65 -7.65 12.81
N LYS A 97 4.95 -7.36 13.90
CA LYS A 97 3.74 -8.11 14.34
C LYS A 97 2.53 -7.20 14.46
N GLU A 98 1.38 -7.72 14.06
CA GLU A 98 0.08 -7.13 14.40
C GLU A 98 -0.13 -7.15 15.91
N LEU A 99 -0.96 -6.23 16.38
CA LEU A 99 -1.28 -6.09 17.80
C LEU A 99 -2.66 -6.67 18.11
N PRO A 100 -2.89 -7.17 19.33
CA PRO A 100 -4.22 -7.60 19.76
C PRO A 100 -5.23 -6.46 19.72
N ASP A 101 -6.49 -6.80 19.47
CA ASP A 101 -7.62 -5.87 19.39
C ASP A 101 -7.67 -4.86 20.54
N GLN A 102 -7.42 -5.34 21.77
CA GLN A 102 -7.46 -4.49 22.96
C GLN A 102 -6.49 -3.30 22.88
N VAL A 103 -5.35 -3.45 22.20
CA VAL A 103 -4.38 -2.36 22.05
C VAL A 103 -4.96 -1.23 21.18
N HIS A 104 -5.71 -1.59 20.13
CA HIS A 104 -6.42 -0.64 19.28
C HIS A 104 -7.60 0.00 20.01
N VAL A 105 -8.40 -0.81 20.72
CA VAL A 105 -9.52 -0.34 21.55
C VAL A 105 -9.06 0.67 22.60
N ASP A 106 -7.96 0.37 23.31
CA ASP A 106 -7.36 1.30 24.29
C ASP A 106 -7.00 2.64 23.64
N ALA A 107 -6.37 2.59 22.45
CA ALA A 107 -5.98 3.78 21.72
C ALA A 107 -7.21 4.60 21.28
N PHE A 108 -8.21 3.97 20.66
CA PHE A 108 -9.43 4.66 20.25
C PHE A 108 -10.21 5.24 21.43
N HIS A 109 -10.26 4.52 22.55
CA HIS A 109 -10.87 5.03 23.76
C HIS A 109 -10.17 6.29 24.27
N GLN A 110 -8.84 6.30 24.32
CA GLN A 110 -8.06 7.48 24.69
C GLN A 110 -8.30 8.65 23.73
N LEU A 111 -8.34 8.40 22.42
CA LEU A 111 -8.65 9.42 21.41
C LEU A 111 -10.03 10.03 21.60
N GLU A 112 -11.04 9.18 21.83
CA GLU A 112 -12.41 9.61 22.06
C GLU A 112 -12.53 10.54 23.26
N GLN A 113 -11.82 10.24 24.36
CA GLN A 113 -11.76 11.13 25.52
C GLN A 113 -11.05 12.47 25.22
N GLY A 114 -10.08 12.45 24.30
CA GLY A 114 -9.23 13.59 23.99
C GLY A 114 -9.74 14.54 22.91
N ARG A 115 -10.57 14.07 21.97
CA ARG A 115 -10.99 14.86 20.79
C ARG A 115 -12.04 15.92 21.10
N GLY A 116 -12.77 15.79 22.22
CA GLY A 116 -13.92 16.62 22.55
C GLY A 116 -14.99 16.58 21.45
N ASP A 117 -15.46 17.74 21.02
CA ASP A 117 -16.48 17.86 19.96
C ASP A 117 -15.90 17.80 18.53
N THR A 118 -14.58 17.65 18.39
CA THR A 118 -13.94 17.61 17.06
C THR A 118 -14.30 16.31 16.37
N ALA A 119 -14.99 16.41 15.23
CA ALA A 119 -15.31 15.26 14.40
C ALA A 119 -14.07 14.84 13.60
N LEU A 120 -13.77 13.54 13.62
CA LEU A 120 -12.67 12.93 12.88
C LEU A 120 -13.24 11.87 11.94
N THR A 121 -12.71 11.82 10.73
CA THR A 121 -12.95 10.74 9.77
C THR A 121 -12.36 9.43 10.29
N TYR A 122 -12.81 8.31 9.71
CA TYR A 122 -12.28 6.98 10.01
C TYR A 122 -10.75 6.91 9.84
N PHE A 123 -10.21 7.56 8.80
CA PHE A 123 -8.78 7.55 8.52
C PHE A 123 -7.98 8.42 9.50
N GLU A 124 -8.48 9.60 9.87
CA GLU A 124 -7.87 10.44 10.90
C GLU A 124 -7.81 9.70 12.24
N TYR A 125 -8.90 9.02 12.63
CA TYR A 125 -8.91 8.17 13.82
C TYR A 125 -7.86 7.07 13.78
N GLY A 126 -7.78 6.33 12.67
CA GLY A 126 -6.80 5.27 12.52
C GLY A 126 -5.36 5.78 12.58
N THR A 127 -5.11 6.97 12.03
CA THR A 127 -3.80 7.62 12.04
C THR A 127 -3.42 8.06 13.46
N LEU A 128 -4.30 8.76 14.17
CA LEU A 128 -4.02 9.15 15.56
C LEU A 128 -3.89 7.92 16.47
N GLY A 129 -4.66 6.87 16.20
CA GLY A 129 -4.63 5.62 16.97
C GLY A 129 -3.30 4.90 16.82
N SER A 130 -2.78 4.84 15.59
CA SER A 130 -1.45 4.25 15.34
C SER A 130 -0.34 5.07 16.00
N LEU A 131 -0.39 6.40 15.95
CA LEU A 131 0.57 7.28 16.65
C LEU A 131 0.53 7.09 18.17
N ALA A 132 -0.67 6.98 18.77
CA ALA A 132 -0.83 6.69 20.19
C ALA A 132 -0.20 5.34 20.58
N ILE A 133 -0.42 4.32 19.75
CA ILE A 133 0.18 2.99 19.92
C ILE A 133 1.71 3.09 19.82
N PHE A 134 2.25 3.69 18.77
CA PHE A 134 3.72 3.78 18.61
C PHE A 134 4.39 4.55 19.74
N LYS A 135 3.76 5.63 20.23
CA LYS A 135 4.23 6.38 21.39
C LYS A 135 4.22 5.50 22.66
N ARG A 136 3.14 4.73 22.89
CA ARG A 136 3.05 3.79 24.03
C ARG A 136 4.13 2.71 23.98
N PHE A 137 4.47 2.20 22.81
CA PHE A 137 5.48 1.17 22.62
C PHE A 137 6.91 1.73 22.52
N ALA A 138 7.08 3.05 22.48
CA ALA A 138 8.37 3.75 22.41
C ALA A 138 9.29 3.21 21.31
N VAL A 139 8.75 3.03 20.10
CA VAL A 139 9.52 2.55 18.94
C VAL A 139 10.58 3.57 18.50
N ASP A 140 11.70 3.10 17.98
CA ASP A 140 12.80 3.95 17.50
C ASP A 140 12.44 4.64 16.18
N TYR A 141 11.81 3.88 15.26
CA TYR A 141 11.40 4.35 13.95
C TYR A 141 9.91 4.09 13.70
N ILE A 142 9.25 5.04 13.05
CA ILE A 142 7.87 4.88 12.57
C ILE A 142 7.89 4.99 11.05
N LEU A 143 7.41 3.96 10.37
CA LEU A 143 7.18 3.94 8.93
C LEU A 143 5.71 4.24 8.68
N LEU A 144 5.42 5.46 8.28
CA LEU A 144 4.06 6.00 8.23
C LEU A 144 3.60 6.12 6.76
N GLU A 145 2.83 5.14 6.30
CA GLU A 145 2.22 5.15 4.96
C GLU A 145 1.11 6.21 4.89
N VAL A 146 1.25 7.12 3.93
CA VAL A 146 0.25 8.12 3.59
C VAL A 146 -0.98 7.44 3.00
N GLY A 147 -2.17 7.79 3.46
CA GLY A 147 -3.42 7.19 2.99
C GLY A 147 -3.76 7.62 1.56
N LEU A 148 -3.94 8.92 1.37
CA LEU A 148 -4.33 9.51 0.09
C LEU A 148 -3.55 10.80 -0.18
N GLY A 149 -2.95 10.89 -1.37
CA GLY A 149 -2.21 12.09 -1.75
C GLY A 149 -0.94 12.29 -0.92
N GLY A 150 -0.87 13.40 -0.20
CA GLY A 150 0.14 13.70 0.82
C GLY A 150 -0.12 14.99 1.57
N ARG A 151 -0.36 16.10 0.85
CA ARG A 151 -0.44 17.45 1.42
C ARG A 151 -1.46 17.58 2.56
N TYR A 152 -2.65 17.01 2.39
CA TYR A 152 -3.75 17.09 3.35
C TYR A 152 -4.09 15.75 4.00
N ASP A 153 -3.21 14.76 3.87
CA ASP A 153 -3.40 13.46 4.50
C ASP A 153 -3.15 13.55 6.00
N ALA A 154 -3.97 12.84 6.80
CA ALA A 154 -3.86 12.84 8.26
C ALA A 154 -2.45 12.50 8.78
N THR A 155 -1.67 11.72 8.03
CA THR A 155 -0.30 11.38 8.40
C THR A 155 0.66 12.57 8.32
N ASN A 156 0.35 13.59 7.51
CA ASN A 156 1.22 14.74 7.27
C ASN A 156 1.24 15.75 8.44
N ILE A 157 0.55 15.48 9.53
CA ILE A 157 0.60 16.28 10.77
C ILE A 157 1.93 16.15 11.53
N VAL A 158 2.71 15.11 11.22
CA VAL A 158 3.97 14.81 11.90
C VAL A 158 5.11 15.65 11.34
N THR A 159 6.22 15.70 12.09
CA THR A 159 7.50 16.18 11.59
C THR A 159 8.33 14.97 11.13
N PRO A 160 8.45 14.72 9.81
CA PRO A 160 9.21 13.59 9.31
C PRO A 160 10.72 13.77 9.53
N TYR A 161 11.38 12.67 9.87
CA TYR A 161 12.83 12.47 9.77
C TYR A 161 13.27 12.28 8.30
N ALA A 162 12.39 11.74 7.46
CA ALA A 162 12.55 11.67 6.02
C ALA A 162 11.18 11.54 5.33
N SER A 163 11.11 11.99 4.09
CA SER A 163 9.92 11.85 3.24
C SER A 163 10.26 11.03 2.00
N VAL A 164 9.40 10.08 1.65
CA VAL A 164 9.60 9.15 0.54
C VAL A 164 8.40 9.21 -0.38
N ILE A 165 8.64 9.39 -1.68
CA ILE A 165 7.63 9.16 -2.72
C ILE A 165 8.06 7.93 -3.52
N THR A 166 7.27 6.87 -3.49
CA THR A 166 7.60 5.61 -4.20
C THR A 166 7.40 5.73 -5.70
N THR A 167 6.15 5.89 -6.14
CA THR A 167 5.78 6.09 -7.54
C THR A 167 4.67 7.12 -7.66
N ILE A 168 4.49 7.68 -8.85
CA ILE A 168 3.47 8.67 -9.16
C ILE A 168 2.77 8.23 -10.43
N ASP A 169 1.48 7.97 -10.31
CA ASP A 169 0.61 7.67 -11.44
C ASP A 169 -0.83 8.03 -11.08
N LEU A 170 -1.73 7.98 -12.07
CA LEU A 170 -3.12 8.34 -11.90
C LEU A 170 -3.84 7.36 -10.96
N ASP A 171 -4.31 7.89 -9.83
CA ASP A 171 -5.27 7.24 -8.94
C ASP A 171 -6.02 8.34 -8.18
N HIS A 172 -7.23 8.04 -7.70
CA HIS A 172 -8.05 8.99 -6.95
C HIS A 172 -8.25 10.35 -7.66
N LYS A 173 -8.60 10.30 -8.95
CA LYS A 173 -8.70 11.48 -9.84
C LYS A 173 -9.59 12.60 -9.26
N GLU A 174 -10.66 12.23 -8.55
CA GLU A 174 -11.59 13.17 -7.91
C GLU A 174 -10.93 14.07 -6.85
N TYR A 175 -9.85 13.61 -6.22
CA TYR A 175 -9.15 14.33 -5.16
C TYR A 175 -7.81 14.91 -5.62
N LEU A 176 -7.07 14.17 -6.44
CA LEU A 176 -5.68 14.48 -6.77
C LEU A 176 -5.50 15.06 -8.18
N GLY A 177 -6.56 15.07 -9.00
CA GLY A 177 -6.51 15.48 -10.40
C GLY A 177 -6.21 14.33 -11.36
N ASP A 178 -6.23 14.65 -12.65
CA ASP A 178 -6.17 13.70 -13.77
C ASP A 178 -4.83 13.65 -14.50
N THR A 179 -3.80 14.31 -13.96
CA THR A 179 -2.43 14.32 -14.50
C THR A 179 -1.41 13.85 -13.46
N ARG A 180 -0.28 13.32 -13.93
CA ARG A 180 0.83 12.93 -13.04
C ARG A 180 1.40 14.14 -12.31
N GLU A 181 1.35 15.32 -12.92
CA GLU A 181 1.80 16.59 -12.37
C GLU A 181 0.97 17.01 -11.16
N LEU A 182 -0.37 16.94 -11.25
CA LEU A 182 -1.26 17.27 -10.12
C LEU A 182 -1.10 16.26 -8.98
N VAL A 183 -1.08 14.96 -9.33
CA VAL A 183 -0.86 13.89 -8.35
C VAL A 183 0.51 14.02 -7.67
N GLY A 184 1.55 14.31 -8.45
CA GLY A 184 2.91 14.53 -7.96
C GLY A 184 3.00 15.72 -7.01
N TYR A 185 2.40 16.84 -7.38
CA TYR A 185 2.37 18.06 -6.55
C TYR A 185 1.74 17.80 -5.17
N ASP A 186 0.60 17.11 -5.13
CA ASP A 186 -0.05 16.81 -3.85
C ASP A 186 0.80 15.87 -2.98
N LYS A 187 1.39 14.83 -3.58
CA LYS A 187 2.31 13.91 -2.88
C LYS A 187 3.55 14.63 -2.35
N ALA A 188 4.11 15.57 -3.12
CA ALA A 188 5.26 16.36 -2.70
C ALA A 188 4.98 17.19 -1.43
N GLY A 189 3.71 17.43 -1.09
CA GLY A 189 3.30 18.11 0.15
C GLY A 189 3.74 17.45 1.45
N ILE A 190 4.30 16.23 1.42
CA ILE A 190 4.96 15.62 2.59
C ILE A 190 6.42 16.07 2.79
N PHE A 191 7.00 16.80 1.85
CA PHE A 191 8.37 17.30 1.99
C PHE A 191 8.46 18.35 3.10
N ARG A 192 9.68 18.49 3.65
CA ARG A 192 10.02 19.47 4.67
C ARG A 192 11.36 20.09 4.33
N LYS A 193 11.52 21.33 4.77
CA LYS A 193 12.77 22.08 4.67
C LYS A 193 13.92 21.34 5.38
N ASP A 194 15.11 21.38 4.76
CA ASP A 194 16.36 20.80 5.28
C ASP A 194 16.20 19.33 5.73
N THR A 195 15.31 18.59 5.06
CA THR A 195 14.93 17.21 5.40
C THR A 195 15.06 16.33 4.16
N PRO A 196 15.64 15.12 4.26
CA PRO A 196 15.74 14.19 3.14
C PRO A 196 14.39 13.87 2.48
N ALA A 197 14.33 14.04 1.16
CA ALA A 197 13.18 13.77 0.32
C ALA A 197 13.56 12.82 -0.83
N ILE A 198 13.26 11.53 -0.66
CA ILE A 198 13.63 10.47 -1.60
C ILE A 198 12.48 10.24 -2.60
N VAL A 199 12.77 10.33 -3.90
CA VAL A 199 11.78 10.10 -4.95
C VAL A 199 12.19 8.90 -5.81
N GLY A 200 11.46 7.81 -5.62
CA GLY A 200 11.62 6.51 -6.28
C GLY A 200 11.06 6.42 -7.70
N ASP A 201 10.23 7.38 -8.11
CA ASP A 201 9.57 7.35 -9.41
C ASP A 201 10.60 7.47 -10.55
N LEU A 202 10.48 6.63 -11.58
CA LEU A 202 11.43 6.62 -12.70
C LEU A 202 11.16 7.72 -13.73
N ASN A 203 10.01 8.39 -13.66
CA ASN A 203 9.56 9.46 -14.54
C ASN A 203 8.94 10.58 -13.69
N ILE A 204 9.80 11.21 -12.88
CA ILE A 204 9.42 12.19 -11.86
C ILE A 204 8.77 13.42 -12.53
N PRO A 205 7.51 13.75 -12.19
CA PRO A 205 6.88 14.98 -12.66
C PRO A 205 7.63 16.20 -12.13
N HIS A 206 7.80 17.22 -12.98
CA HIS A 206 8.51 18.45 -12.61
C HIS A 206 7.90 19.15 -11.38
N THR A 207 6.58 19.04 -11.17
CA THR A 207 5.90 19.60 -10.00
C THR A 207 6.42 19.06 -8.67
N VAL A 208 6.96 17.83 -8.64
CA VAL A 208 7.59 17.26 -7.44
C VAL A 208 8.94 17.91 -7.17
N THR A 209 9.76 18.06 -8.21
CA THR A 209 11.08 18.69 -8.08
C THR A 209 10.97 20.17 -7.79
N ASP A 210 10.03 20.86 -8.44
CA ASP A 210 9.77 22.29 -8.25
C ASP A 210 9.31 22.57 -6.82
N TYR A 211 8.37 21.77 -6.30
CA TYR A 211 7.92 21.90 -4.92
C TYR A 211 9.03 21.56 -3.91
N GLY A 212 9.82 20.51 -4.17
CA GLY A 212 10.97 20.18 -3.34
C GLY A 212 12.00 21.31 -3.25
N VAL A 213 12.25 22.01 -4.36
CA VAL A 213 13.11 23.20 -4.38
C VAL A 213 12.44 24.37 -3.64
N GLU A 214 11.14 24.59 -3.85
CA GLU A 214 10.36 25.65 -3.19
C GLU A 214 10.44 25.55 -1.67
N VAL A 215 10.32 24.34 -1.12
CA VAL A 215 10.37 24.11 0.33
C VAL A 215 11.78 23.86 0.86
N GLU A 216 12.81 23.95 0.02
CA GLU A 216 14.21 23.70 0.38
C GLU A 216 14.41 22.30 0.99
N ALA A 217 13.78 21.27 0.40
CA ALA A 217 14.01 19.88 0.79
C ALA A 217 15.31 19.32 0.21
N ASP A 218 15.95 18.40 0.94
CA ASP A 218 17.14 17.69 0.47
C ASP A 218 16.72 16.59 -0.52
N LEU A 219 16.54 16.94 -1.79
CA LEU A 219 16.03 16.02 -2.82
C LEU A 219 17.06 14.96 -3.23
N ILE A 220 16.66 13.68 -3.14
CA ILE A 220 17.37 12.51 -3.67
C ILE A 220 16.49 11.81 -4.70
N LEU A 221 16.85 11.88 -5.96
CA LEU A 221 16.00 11.53 -7.09
C LEU A 221 16.50 10.28 -7.83
N SER A 222 15.59 9.37 -8.15
CA SER A 222 15.87 8.23 -9.02
C SER A 222 16.35 8.70 -10.39
N LYS A 223 17.27 7.95 -11.01
CA LYS A 223 17.98 8.25 -12.27
C LYS A 223 18.93 9.45 -12.24
N ARG A 224 18.96 10.23 -11.16
CA ARG A 224 19.92 11.33 -10.97
C ARG A 224 20.93 10.98 -9.88
N ASP A 225 20.44 10.72 -8.68
CA ASP A 225 21.27 10.54 -7.48
C ASP A 225 21.46 9.05 -7.15
N PHE A 226 20.48 8.21 -7.46
CA PHE A 226 20.58 6.75 -7.37
C PHE A 226 20.00 6.06 -8.61
N LEU A 227 20.46 4.85 -8.90
CA LEU A 227 20.09 4.08 -10.08
C LEU A 227 19.44 2.75 -9.69
N TYR A 228 18.39 2.41 -10.43
CA TYR A 228 17.80 1.08 -10.51
C TYR A 228 18.03 0.54 -11.92
N ILE A 229 18.71 -0.59 -12.04
CA ILE A 229 19.04 -1.23 -13.31
C ILE A 229 18.53 -2.67 -13.28
N PRO A 230 17.48 -3.01 -14.05
CA PRO A 230 17.03 -4.40 -14.20
C PRO A 230 18.13 -5.29 -14.80
N THR A 231 18.25 -6.53 -14.32
CA THR A 231 19.10 -7.58 -14.90
C THR A 231 18.27 -8.83 -15.18
N ASP A 232 18.80 -9.79 -15.93
CA ASP A 232 18.08 -11.04 -16.26
C ASP A 232 17.68 -11.85 -15.02
N SER A 233 18.47 -11.76 -13.95
CA SER A 233 18.28 -12.53 -12.71
C SER A 233 17.77 -11.71 -11.53
N GLY A 234 17.63 -10.38 -11.70
CA GLY A 234 17.23 -9.49 -10.63
C GLY A 234 17.43 -8.02 -10.98
N PHE A 235 18.22 -7.32 -10.18
CA PHE A 235 18.48 -5.90 -10.37
C PHE A 235 19.77 -5.45 -9.69
N ARG A 236 20.32 -4.36 -10.20
CA ARG A 236 21.45 -3.65 -9.62
C ARG A 236 20.99 -2.29 -9.09
N TRP A 237 21.46 -1.93 -7.90
CA TRP A 237 21.22 -0.67 -7.23
C TRP A 237 22.54 0.06 -7.02
N ILE A 238 22.58 1.34 -7.41
CA ILE A 238 23.77 2.18 -7.28
C ILE A 238 23.38 3.47 -6.57
N TYR A 239 24.11 3.84 -5.52
CA TYR A 239 23.94 5.11 -4.80
C TYR A 239 25.28 5.54 -4.18
N HIS A 240 25.83 6.67 -4.64
CA HIS A 240 27.21 7.07 -4.33
C HIS A 240 28.22 5.94 -4.59
N ASP A 241 28.99 5.55 -3.58
CA ASP A 241 30.01 4.49 -3.66
C ASP A 241 29.43 3.08 -3.46
N LEU A 242 28.11 2.97 -3.23
CA LEU A 242 27.42 1.70 -3.06
C LEU A 242 26.95 1.17 -4.42
N ASP A 243 27.30 -0.07 -4.72
CA ASP A 243 27.00 -0.72 -5.99
C ASP A 243 26.71 -2.21 -5.71
N TYR A 244 25.43 -2.55 -5.57
CA TYR A 244 24.99 -3.88 -5.17
C TYR A 244 24.07 -4.51 -6.22
N GLU A 245 24.24 -5.81 -6.42
CA GLU A 245 23.36 -6.61 -7.25
C GLU A 245 22.60 -7.63 -6.40
N PHE A 246 21.29 -7.69 -6.62
CA PHE A 246 20.36 -8.53 -5.91
C PHE A 246 19.54 -9.38 -6.88
N THR A 247 19.13 -10.55 -6.43
CA THR A 247 18.17 -11.39 -7.16
C THR A 247 16.78 -10.77 -7.16
N LYS A 248 15.92 -11.21 -8.08
CA LYS A 248 14.53 -10.74 -8.18
C LYS A 248 13.79 -10.89 -6.83
N PRO A 249 13.34 -9.80 -6.19
CA PRO A 249 12.63 -9.87 -4.93
C PRO A 249 11.16 -10.24 -5.13
N SER A 250 10.49 -10.60 -4.02
CA SER A 250 9.04 -10.88 -3.98
C SER A 250 8.20 -9.62 -4.22
N ILE A 251 8.74 -8.44 -3.90
CA ILE A 251 8.13 -7.13 -4.13
C ILE A 251 8.73 -6.44 -5.36
N PRO A 252 8.16 -5.34 -5.89
CA PRO A 252 8.78 -4.61 -6.99
C PRO A 252 10.19 -4.13 -6.65
N ALA A 253 11.17 -4.40 -7.51
CA ALA A 253 12.57 -4.06 -7.27
C ALA A 253 12.82 -2.54 -7.14
N GLN A 254 12.05 -1.71 -7.84
CA GLN A 254 12.07 -0.25 -7.68
C GLN A 254 11.70 0.20 -6.25
N ASN A 255 10.81 -0.53 -5.58
CA ASN A 255 10.45 -0.24 -4.19
C ASN A 255 11.59 -0.62 -3.25
N VAL A 256 12.33 -1.69 -3.57
CA VAL A 256 13.56 -2.06 -2.85
C VAL A 256 14.61 -0.97 -3.02
N THR A 257 14.90 -0.51 -4.23
CA THR A 257 15.91 0.56 -4.43
C THR A 257 15.55 1.85 -3.72
N THR A 258 14.26 2.20 -3.67
CA THR A 258 13.75 3.36 -2.92
C THR A 258 13.97 3.18 -1.41
N ALA A 259 13.67 2.01 -0.87
CA ALA A 259 13.91 1.68 0.54
C ALA A 259 15.41 1.71 0.90
N LEU A 260 16.25 1.07 0.08
CA LEU A 260 17.71 1.04 0.30
C LEU A 260 18.32 2.44 0.24
N THR A 261 17.90 3.26 -0.73
CA THR A 261 18.35 4.65 -0.84
C THR A 261 17.92 5.44 0.38
N THR A 262 16.67 5.30 0.84
CA THR A 262 16.19 5.96 2.06
C THR A 262 17.05 5.58 3.27
N LEU A 263 17.29 4.29 3.49
CA LEU A 263 18.12 3.85 4.61
C LEU A 263 19.58 4.30 4.48
N ALA A 264 20.15 4.31 3.28
CA ALA A 264 21.50 4.79 3.02
C ALA A 264 21.64 6.29 3.32
N THR A 265 20.72 7.11 2.82
CA THR A 265 20.67 8.57 3.10
C THR A 265 20.62 8.86 4.61
N LEU A 266 19.92 8.01 5.36
CA LEU A 266 19.75 8.18 6.80
C LEU A 266 20.87 7.55 7.63
N ASN A 267 21.91 6.99 6.98
CA ASN A 267 23.00 6.24 7.62
C ASN A 267 22.51 5.01 8.41
N LEU A 268 21.52 4.29 7.87
CA LEU A 268 20.86 3.12 8.46
C LEU A 268 20.96 1.87 7.57
N LEU A 269 21.80 1.91 6.55
CA LEU A 269 21.99 0.77 5.65
C LEU A 269 22.97 -0.23 6.28
N PRO A 270 22.57 -1.50 6.51
CA PRO A 270 23.46 -2.52 7.03
C PRO A 270 24.35 -3.10 5.91
N SER A 271 25.16 -4.09 6.25
CA SER A 271 25.95 -4.84 5.27
C SER A 271 25.08 -5.46 4.17
N GLU A 272 25.63 -5.60 2.97
CA GLU A 272 24.98 -6.24 1.82
C GLU A 272 24.42 -7.64 2.15
N ALA A 273 25.12 -8.42 2.99
CA ALA A 273 24.69 -9.75 3.40
C ALA A 273 23.37 -9.72 4.20
N VAL A 274 23.21 -8.75 5.09
CA VAL A 274 21.96 -8.56 5.86
C VAL A 274 20.83 -8.16 4.92
N ILE A 275 21.09 -7.26 3.98
CA ILE A 275 20.10 -6.84 2.98
C ILE A 275 19.62 -8.06 2.16
N LYS A 276 20.55 -8.86 1.64
CA LYS A 276 20.25 -10.08 0.88
C LYS A 276 19.36 -11.05 1.67
N HIS A 277 19.67 -11.26 2.96
CA HIS A 277 18.86 -12.11 3.83
C HIS A 277 17.46 -11.52 4.07
N CYS A 278 17.35 -10.22 4.37
CA CYS A 278 16.06 -9.57 4.55
C CYS A 278 15.18 -9.67 3.29
N LEU A 279 15.77 -9.51 2.10
CA LEU A 279 15.04 -9.60 0.82
C LEU A 279 14.60 -11.03 0.49
N SER A 280 15.35 -12.06 0.89
CA SER A 280 14.95 -13.45 0.65
C SER A 280 13.75 -13.88 1.50
N GLU A 281 13.65 -13.35 2.73
CA GLU A 281 12.55 -13.66 3.66
C GLU A 281 11.34 -12.72 3.50
N LEU A 282 11.49 -11.62 2.76
CA LEU A 282 10.45 -10.61 2.65
C LEU A 282 9.22 -11.18 1.93
N LYS A 283 8.09 -11.17 2.63
CA LYS A 283 6.77 -11.47 2.09
C LYS A 283 5.81 -10.34 2.43
N VAL A 284 5.01 -9.96 1.45
CA VAL A 284 3.94 -8.96 1.60
C VAL A 284 2.67 -9.57 1.04
N GLU A 285 1.66 -9.71 1.90
CA GLU A 285 0.38 -10.32 1.54
C GLU A 285 -0.32 -9.53 0.43
N GLY A 286 -0.94 -10.27 -0.49
CA GLY A 286 -1.62 -9.70 -1.64
C GLY A 286 -0.71 -8.98 -2.66
N ARG A 287 0.62 -9.12 -2.58
CA ARG A 287 1.57 -8.55 -3.56
C ARG A 287 2.25 -9.68 -4.31
N PHE A 288 1.68 -10.06 -5.45
CA PHE A 288 2.02 -11.24 -6.25
C PHE A 288 2.26 -12.50 -5.40
N GLN A 289 1.37 -12.71 -4.43
CA GLN A 289 1.45 -13.78 -3.45
C GLN A 289 1.01 -15.10 -4.07
N GLN A 290 1.79 -16.15 -3.88
CA GLN A 290 1.40 -17.50 -4.26
C GLN A 290 0.48 -18.10 -3.19
N LEU A 291 -0.72 -18.52 -3.60
CA LEU A 291 -1.71 -19.18 -2.72
C LEU A 291 -1.69 -20.70 -2.87
N SER A 292 -1.29 -21.21 -4.03
CA SER A 292 -1.16 -22.65 -4.28
C SER A 292 -0.06 -22.96 -5.31
N GLU A 293 0.57 -24.13 -5.16
CA GLU A 293 1.52 -24.68 -6.12
C GLU A 293 0.85 -25.52 -7.21
N GLN A 294 -0.16 -26.32 -6.84
CA GLN A 294 -0.92 -27.21 -7.73
C GLN A 294 -2.42 -27.22 -7.34
N PRO A 295 -3.31 -26.61 -8.15
CA PRO A 295 -3.01 -25.80 -9.34
C PRO A 295 -2.20 -24.56 -8.99
N LYS A 296 -1.51 -23.97 -9.97
CA LYS A 296 -0.65 -22.80 -9.74
C LYS A 296 -1.51 -21.54 -9.61
N VAL A 297 -1.60 -20.99 -8.39
CA VAL A 297 -2.48 -19.85 -8.07
C VAL A 297 -1.71 -18.71 -7.42
N PHE A 298 -1.88 -17.51 -7.97
CA PHE A 298 -1.35 -16.26 -7.45
C PHE A 298 -2.46 -15.24 -7.22
N THR A 299 -2.19 -14.29 -6.32
CA THR A 299 -3.06 -13.14 -6.11
C THR A 299 -2.26 -11.84 -6.03
N ASP A 300 -2.83 -10.76 -6.55
CA ASP A 300 -2.22 -9.42 -6.51
C ASP A 300 -3.32 -8.34 -6.39
N VAL A 301 -3.11 -7.32 -5.56
CA VAL A 301 -4.11 -6.25 -5.36
C VAL A 301 -4.17 -5.23 -6.52
N ALA A 302 -3.47 -5.44 -7.64
CA ALA A 302 -3.46 -4.53 -8.77
C ALA A 302 -4.88 -4.07 -9.13
N HIS A 303 -5.11 -2.76 -9.09
CA HIS A 303 -6.43 -2.13 -9.21
C HIS A 303 -6.42 -0.78 -9.93
N ASN A 304 -5.25 -0.39 -10.45
CA ASN A 304 -5.05 0.83 -11.25
C ASN A 304 -4.08 0.50 -12.41
N PRO A 305 -3.97 1.37 -13.43
CA PRO A 305 -3.21 1.05 -14.65
C PRO A 305 -1.73 0.76 -14.37
N GLU A 306 -1.12 1.47 -13.42
CA GLU A 306 0.28 1.28 -13.05
C GLU A 306 0.53 -0.11 -12.44
N SER A 307 -0.29 -0.52 -11.47
CA SER A 307 -0.18 -1.85 -10.86
C SER A 307 -0.52 -2.97 -11.85
N ALA A 308 -1.44 -2.73 -12.79
CA ALA A 308 -1.76 -3.66 -13.87
C ALA A 308 -0.59 -3.84 -14.86
N ARG A 309 0.16 -2.77 -15.20
CA ARG A 309 1.40 -2.86 -15.99
C ARG A 309 2.46 -3.71 -15.31
N TYR A 310 2.63 -3.54 -14.00
CA TYR A 310 3.55 -4.39 -13.23
C TYR A 310 3.08 -5.85 -13.23
N LEU A 311 1.78 -6.09 -13.07
CA LEU A 311 1.21 -7.43 -13.15
C LEU A 311 1.45 -8.06 -14.54
N ALA A 312 1.26 -7.30 -15.61
CA ALA A 312 1.51 -7.74 -16.99
C ALA A 312 2.95 -8.21 -17.20
N GLN A 313 3.94 -7.55 -16.60
CA GLN A 313 5.34 -8.00 -16.65
C GLN A 313 5.50 -9.39 -16.01
N LYS A 314 4.86 -9.64 -14.86
CA LYS A 314 4.91 -10.95 -14.20
C LYS A 314 4.18 -12.03 -15.01
N LEU A 315 3.05 -11.69 -15.63
CA LEU A 315 2.31 -12.64 -16.48
C LEU A 315 3.09 -12.97 -17.75
N THR A 316 3.85 -12.02 -18.30
CA THR A 316 4.75 -12.25 -19.44
C THR A 316 5.79 -13.32 -19.11
N ASP A 317 6.37 -13.31 -17.90
CA ASP A 317 7.32 -14.35 -17.45
C ASP A 317 6.68 -15.75 -17.48
N PHE A 318 5.41 -15.88 -17.10
CA PHE A 318 4.67 -17.14 -17.16
C PHE A 318 4.34 -17.57 -18.60
N LYS A 319 3.95 -16.63 -19.47
CA LYS A 319 3.72 -16.91 -20.89
C LYS A 319 5.01 -17.37 -21.58
N ALA A 320 6.16 -16.78 -21.26
CA ALA A 320 7.47 -17.21 -21.76
C ALA A 320 7.84 -18.64 -21.33
N GLN A 321 7.36 -19.08 -20.16
CA GLN A 321 7.50 -20.46 -19.67
C GLN A 321 6.46 -21.43 -20.27
N GLY A 322 5.55 -20.96 -21.12
CA GLY A 322 4.55 -21.78 -21.80
C GLY A 322 3.26 -22.02 -21.00
N PHE A 323 3.03 -21.28 -19.90
CA PHE A 323 1.77 -21.35 -19.17
C PHE A 323 0.65 -20.63 -19.94
N LYS A 324 -0.57 -21.15 -19.83
CA LYS A 324 -1.79 -20.38 -20.06
C LYS A 324 -2.10 -19.54 -18.84
N VAL A 325 -2.64 -18.34 -19.04
CA VAL A 325 -3.04 -17.43 -17.97
C VAL A 325 -4.56 -17.39 -17.89
N HIS A 326 -5.09 -17.79 -16.74
CA HIS A 326 -6.48 -17.57 -16.37
C HIS A 326 -6.54 -16.39 -15.38
N ALA A 327 -7.29 -15.35 -15.68
CA ALA A 327 -7.53 -14.25 -14.76
C ALA A 327 -8.88 -14.40 -14.03
N LEU A 328 -8.89 -14.28 -12.71
CA LEU A 328 -10.10 -13.98 -11.94
C LEU A 328 -10.03 -12.51 -11.51
N ILE A 329 -10.94 -11.69 -12.04
CA ILE A 329 -11.00 -10.26 -11.75
C ILE A 329 -12.29 -9.88 -11.03
N ALA A 330 -12.15 -9.09 -9.97
CA ALA A 330 -13.23 -8.34 -9.36
C ALA A 330 -12.68 -6.98 -8.90
N MET A 331 -13.43 -5.90 -9.11
CA MET A 331 -12.96 -4.52 -8.90
C MET A 331 -14.00 -3.67 -8.19
N LEU A 332 -13.57 -2.52 -7.68
CA LEU A 332 -14.48 -1.47 -7.22
C LEU A 332 -14.91 -0.58 -8.39
N ALA A 333 -16.12 -0.05 -8.32
CA ALA A 333 -16.75 0.74 -9.37
C ALA A 333 -16.01 2.05 -9.68
N ASP A 334 -15.39 2.66 -8.66
CA ASP A 334 -14.66 3.94 -8.77
C ASP A 334 -13.28 3.84 -9.43
N LYS A 335 -12.82 2.61 -9.75
CA LYS A 335 -11.51 2.38 -10.39
C LYS A 335 -11.58 2.43 -11.91
N ASP A 336 -10.44 2.71 -12.55
CA ASP A 336 -10.27 2.76 -14.00
C ASP A 336 -10.15 1.33 -14.61
N LYS A 337 -11.27 0.61 -14.55
CA LYS A 337 -11.37 -0.81 -14.94
C LYS A 337 -10.94 -1.06 -16.38
N VAL A 338 -11.31 -0.16 -17.29
CA VAL A 338 -10.98 -0.25 -18.72
C VAL A 338 -9.47 -0.26 -18.89
N SER A 339 -8.79 0.71 -18.29
CA SER A 339 -7.34 0.80 -18.38
C SER A 339 -6.66 -0.39 -17.71
N VAL A 340 -7.14 -0.85 -16.55
CA VAL A 340 -6.59 -2.04 -15.88
C VAL A 340 -6.69 -3.30 -16.75
N ILE A 341 -7.85 -3.56 -17.35
CA ILE A 341 -8.06 -4.72 -18.22
C ILE A 341 -7.17 -4.64 -19.46
N ASN A 342 -7.09 -3.46 -20.10
CA ASN A 342 -6.28 -3.25 -21.30
C ASN A 342 -4.78 -3.56 -21.09
N GLU A 343 -4.24 -3.32 -19.90
CA GLU A 343 -2.82 -3.59 -19.62
C GLU A 343 -2.47 -5.09 -19.56
N VAL A 344 -3.47 -5.96 -19.31
CA VAL A 344 -3.24 -7.42 -19.15
C VAL A 344 -3.96 -8.28 -20.19
N VAL A 345 -4.90 -7.71 -20.95
CA VAL A 345 -5.83 -8.46 -21.83
C VAL A 345 -5.14 -9.34 -22.87
N ASP A 346 -4.00 -8.92 -23.40
CA ASP A 346 -3.28 -9.69 -24.40
C ASP A 346 -2.59 -10.93 -23.82
N LEU A 347 -2.28 -10.90 -22.53
CA LEU A 347 -1.61 -11.98 -21.81
C LEU A 347 -2.58 -13.02 -21.25
N VAL A 348 -3.83 -12.63 -20.98
CA VAL A 348 -4.85 -13.48 -20.36
C VAL A 348 -5.59 -14.32 -21.40
N ASP A 349 -5.52 -15.64 -21.27
CA ASP A 349 -6.17 -16.60 -22.18
C ASP A 349 -7.64 -16.83 -21.85
N VAL A 350 -8.00 -16.85 -20.57
CA VAL A 350 -9.38 -17.05 -20.08
C VAL A 350 -9.66 -16.07 -18.95
N TRP A 351 -10.86 -15.48 -18.95
CA TRP A 351 -11.32 -14.58 -17.90
C TRP A 351 -12.44 -15.20 -17.06
N THR A 352 -12.38 -14.95 -15.76
CA THR A 352 -13.49 -15.11 -14.82
C THR A 352 -13.74 -13.75 -14.18
N CYS A 353 -14.90 -13.15 -14.42
CA CYS A 353 -15.32 -11.91 -13.79
C CYS A 353 -16.23 -12.24 -12.59
N ALA A 354 -15.92 -11.71 -11.42
CA ALA A 354 -16.75 -11.87 -10.23
C ALA A 354 -17.27 -10.51 -9.75
N SER A 355 -18.46 -10.50 -9.15
CA SER A 355 -18.98 -9.32 -8.45
C SER A 355 -18.34 -9.17 -7.07
N LEU A 356 -18.27 -7.92 -6.57
CA LEU A 356 -18.02 -7.61 -5.16
C LEU A 356 -19.32 -7.22 -4.45
N GLU A 357 -19.26 -7.10 -3.12
CA GLU A 357 -20.37 -6.59 -2.30
C GLU A 357 -20.04 -5.20 -1.74
N GLY A 358 -21.09 -4.42 -1.45
CA GLY A 358 -20.99 -3.10 -0.83
C GLY A 358 -21.22 -1.93 -1.81
N PRO A 359 -21.26 -0.69 -1.29
CA PRO A 359 -21.73 0.49 -2.04
C PRO A 359 -20.82 0.89 -3.22
N ARG A 360 -19.56 0.45 -3.19
CA ARG A 360 -18.55 0.71 -4.23
C ARG A 360 -18.25 -0.52 -5.08
N ALA A 361 -18.99 -1.61 -4.91
CA ALA A 361 -18.75 -2.83 -5.66
C ALA A 361 -19.08 -2.67 -7.13
N GLU A 362 -18.29 -3.31 -8.00
CA GLU A 362 -18.64 -3.52 -9.40
C GLU A 362 -19.27 -4.90 -9.60
N LEU A 363 -20.17 -5.00 -10.57
CA LEU A 363 -20.76 -6.27 -11.00
C LEU A 363 -19.84 -7.00 -11.98
N GLY A 364 -19.74 -8.32 -11.83
CA GLY A 364 -18.98 -9.18 -12.75
C GLY A 364 -19.47 -9.08 -14.20
N THR A 365 -20.76 -8.84 -14.42
CA THR A 365 -21.35 -8.61 -15.75
C THR A 365 -20.88 -7.31 -16.40
N ASN A 366 -20.67 -6.25 -15.61
CA ASN A 366 -20.11 -5.01 -16.11
C ASN A 366 -18.63 -5.20 -16.49
N LEU A 367 -17.86 -5.93 -15.67
CA LEU A 367 -16.47 -6.28 -15.99
C LEU A 367 -16.37 -7.13 -17.27
N GLN A 368 -17.26 -8.12 -17.43
CA GLN A 368 -17.34 -8.93 -18.65
C GLN A 368 -17.49 -8.07 -19.90
N SER A 369 -18.32 -7.02 -19.86
CA SER A 369 -18.55 -6.13 -21.01
C SER A 369 -17.29 -5.36 -21.47
N LEU A 370 -16.27 -5.27 -20.60
CA LEU A 370 -15.00 -4.62 -20.89
C LEU A 370 -13.95 -5.58 -21.47
N VAL A 371 -14.17 -6.90 -21.34
CA VAL A 371 -13.28 -7.92 -21.90
C VAL A 371 -13.63 -8.11 -23.38
N PRO A 372 -12.65 -8.16 -24.31
CA PRO A 372 -12.92 -8.39 -25.72
C PRO A 372 -13.66 -9.70 -25.96
N ASN A 373 -14.69 -9.67 -26.81
CA ASN A 373 -15.50 -10.86 -27.18
C ASN A 373 -14.69 -12.03 -27.79
N THR A 374 -13.43 -11.80 -28.16
CA THR A 374 -12.51 -12.83 -28.65
C THR A 374 -11.91 -13.69 -27.53
N ARG A 375 -12.09 -13.30 -26.27
CA ARG A 375 -11.62 -14.05 -25.09
C ARG A 375 -12.80 -14.79 -24.43
N PRO A 376 -12.63 -16.06 -24.01
CA PRO A 376 -13.63 -16.73 -23.17
C PRO A 376 -13.78 -16.01 -21.83
N VAL A 377 -15.03 -15.76 -21.42
CA VAL A 377 -15.35 -15.10 -20.14
C VAL A 377 -16.42 -15.89 -19.39
N LEU A 378 -16.14 -16.20 -18.13
CA LEU A 378 -17.10 -16.70 -17.15
C LEU A 378 -17.50 -15.56 -16.20
N VAL A 379 -18.73 -15.59 -15.69
CA VAL A 379 -19.23 -14.58 -14.74
C VAL A 379 -19.86 -15.27 -13.54
N PHE A 380 -19.57 -14.76 -12.34
CA PHE A 380 -20.11 -15.26 -11.08
C PHE A 380 -20.49 -14.12 -10.14
N ASP A 381 -21.33 -14.42 -9.16
CA ASP A 381 -21.84 -13.42 -8.22
C ASP A 381 -20.86 -13.13 -7.07
N SER A 382 -19.82 -13.95 -6.90
CA SER A 382 -18.77 -13.72 -5.91
C SER A 382 -17.42 -14.33 -6.30
N VAL A 383 -16.33 -13.85 -5.69
CA VAL A 383 -14.98 -14.42 -5.87
C VAL A 383 -14.95 -15.87 -5.38
N LYS A 384 -15.62 -16.16 -4.27
CA LYS A 384 -15.72 -17.52 -3.71
C LYS A 384 -16.37 -18.49 -4.69
N GLU A 385 -17.51 -18.11 -5.27
CA GLU A 385 -18.21 -18.94 -6.26
C GLU A 385 -17.35 -19.14 -7.52
N ALA A 386 -16.73 -18.06 -8.01
CA ALA A 386 -15.79 -18.12 -9.11
C ALA A 386 -14.64 -19.11 -8.87
N LEU A 387 -14.06 -19.14 -7.65
CA LEU A 387 -13.00 -20.07 -7.29
C LEU A 387 -13.47 -21.53 -7.24
N VAL A 388 -14.63 -21.79 -6.62
CA VAL A 388 -15.23 -23.13 -6.56
C VAL A 388 -15.41 -23.75 -7.95
N HIS A 389 -15.81 -22.94 -8.93
CA HIS A 389 -16.02 -23.41 -10.30
C HIS A 389 -14.74 -23.40 -11.16
N THR A 390 -13.84 -22.44 -10.95
CA THR A 390 -12.64 -22.27 -11.79
C THR A 390 -11.55 -23.27 -11.42
N LEU A 391 -11.27 -23.47 -10.13
CA LEU A 391 -10.11 -24.25 -9.68
C LEU A 391 -10.12 -25.72 -10.16
N PRO A 392 -11.24 -26.47 -10.11
CA PRO A 392 -11.26 -27.86 -10.58
C PRO A 392 -11.03 -28.02 -12.08
N ALA A 393 -11.17 -26.95 -12.87
CA ALA A 393 -11.01 -26.95 -14.32
C ALA A 393 -9.58 -26.60 -14.78
N LEU A 394 -8.69 -26.19 -13.86
CA LEU A 394 -7.33 -25.80 -14.21
C LEU A 394 -6.43 -27.02 -14.45
N ASP A 395 -5.61 -26.96 -15.50
CA ASP A 395 -4.58 -27.95 -15.78
C ASP A 395 -3.20 -27.51 -15.21
N ASP A 396 -2.24 -28.43 -15.19
CA ASP A 396 -0.87 -28.18 -14.68
C ASP A 396 -0.08 -27.15 -15.52
N LYS A 397 -0.60 -26.76 -16.69
CA LYS A 397 -0.02 -25.74 -17.59
C LYS A 397 -0.78 -24.43 -17.54
N THR A 398 -1.63 -24.24 -16.53
CA THR A 398 -2.38 -23.01 -16.33
C THR A 398 -1.97 -22.35 -15.02
N VAL A 399 -1.73 -21.04 -15.08
CA VAL A 399 -1.62 -20.19 -13.89
C VAL A 399 -2.91 -19.39 -13.73
N LEU A 400 -3.49 -19.44 -12.54
CA LEU A 400 -4.59 -18.57 -12.15
C LEU A 400 -4.03 -17.33 -11.44
N ILE A 401 -4.38 -16.15 -11.93
CA ILE A 401 -4.10 -14.87 -11.26
C ILE A 401 -5.40 -14.25 -10.78
N ILE A 402 -5.50 -13.95 -9.48
CA ILE A 402 -6.66 -13.34 -8.83
C ILE A 402 -6.33 -11.90 -8.46
N PHE A 403 -7.00 -10.91 -9.08
CA PHE A 403 -6.65 -9.50 -8.90
C PHE A 403 -7.82 -8.53 -9.09
N GLY A 404 -7.57 -7.23 -8.91
CA GLY A 404 -8.52 -6.15 -9.23
C GLY A 404 -8.90 -5.27 -8.03
N SER A 405 -8.72 -5.77 -6.80
CA SER A 405 -9.03 -5.04 -5.57
C SER A 405 -8.47 -5.76 -4.34
N PHE A 406 -8.24 -5.03 -3.24
CA PHE A 406 -7.96 -5.62 -1.93
C PHE A 406 -9.07 -6.57 -1.47
N PHE A 407 -10.35 -6.24 -1.72
CA PHE A 407 -11.48 -7.12 -1.38
C PHE A 407 -11.43 -8.46 -2.12
N THR A 408 -11.03 -8.43 -3.40
CA THR A 408 -10.87 -9.63 -4.23
C THR A 408 -9.78 -10.54 -3.69
N VAL A 409 -8.64 -9.95 -3.33
CA VAL A 409 -7.50 -10.66 -2.74
C VAL A 409 -7.86 -11.22 -1.36
N ALA A 410 -8.56 -10.45 -0.52
CA ALA A 410 -9.00 -10.90 0.79
C ALA A 410 -9.92 -12.13 0.71
N GLN A 411 -10.92 -12.10 -0.19
CA GLN A 411 -11.79 -13.25 -0.43
C GLN A 411 -11.03 -14.47 -0.99
N ALA A 412 -10.00 -14.23 -1.80
CA ALA A 412 -9.13 -15.29 -2.30
C ALA A 412 -8.30 -15.91 -1.17
N ILE A 413 -7.62 -15.11 -0.35
CA ILE A 413 -6.82 -15.59 0.78
C ILE A 413 -7.70 -16.42 1.72
N ALA A 414 -8.86 -15.89 2.13
CA ALA A 414 -9.79 -16.58 3.00
C ALA A 414 -10.38 -17.90 2.42
N TYR A 415 -10.28 -18.11 1.11
CA TYR A 415 -10.66 -19.38 0.49
C TYR A 415 -9.56 -20.45 0.59
N PHE A 416 -8.29 -20.04 0.61
CA PHE A 416 -7.13 -20.93 0.66
C PHE A 416 -6.61 -21.21 2.08
N GLU A 417 -7.09 -20.45 3.08
CA GLU A 417 -6.93 -20.74 4.52
C GLU A 417 -7.99 -21.72 5.02
#